data_AF-A0AAE5QV22-F1
#
_entry.id   AF-A0AAE5QV22-F1
#
_cell.length_a   1.000
_cell.length_b   1.000
_cell.length_c   1.000
_cell.angle_alpha   90.00
_cell.angle_beta   90.00
_cell.angle_gamma   90.00
#
_symmetry.space_group_name_H-M   'P 1'
#
loop_
_entity.id
_entity.type
_entity.pdbx_description
1 polymer ?
#
loop_
_entity_poly.entity_id
_entity_poly.type
_entity_poly.pdbx_seq_one_letter_code
_entity_poly.pdbx_strand_id
1 'polypeptide(L)' 'SDLPYDYDRPGSNRKPIHLLKSNGGITEISNQSLVINSITGINREDHKLYYPKEMILKIKDYQIKGSIINLLNELN' A
#
# COMPACT_ATOMS: atom_id res chain seq x y z
N SER A 1 2.45 -5.22 -5.78
CA SER A 1 1.86 -4.10 -6.53
C SER A 1 2.81 -3.78 -7.66
N ASP A 2 2.35 -3.91 -8.91
CA ASP A 2 3.14 -3.74 -10.13
C ASP A 2 3.19 -2.27 -10.60
N LEU A 3 2.82 -1.34 -9.70
CA LEU A 3 2.87 0.08 -10.00
C LEU A 3 4.34 0.56 -10.01
N PRO A 4 4.70 1.51 -10.89
CA PRO A 4 6.08 1.97 -11.07
C PRO A 4 6.57 2.89 -9.94
N TYR A 5 5.89 2.93 -8.80
CA TYR A 5 6.23 3.78 -7.67
C TYR A 5 6.99 2.98 -6.64
N ASP A 6 8.24 3.39 -6.39
CA ASP A 6 9.03 2.86 -5.29
C ASP A 6 8.49 3.38 -3.97
N TYR A 7 8.19 2.45 -3.06
CA TYR A 7 7.89 2.79 -1.68
C TYR A 7 9.15 2.69 -0.84
N ASP A 8 9.28 3.62 0.10
CA ASP A 8 10.41 3.71 0.99
C ASP A 8 10.27 2.69 2.16
N ARG A 9 10.41 1.39 1.87
CA ARG A 9 10.12 0.26 2.79
C ARG A 9 11.38 -0.46 3.32
N PRO A 10 11.35 -1.05 4.53
CA PRO A 10 12.45 -1.84 5.07
C PRO A 10 12.50 -3.18 4.31
N GLY A 11 13.66 -3.54 3.78
CA GLY A 11 13.85 -4.78 3.00
C GLY A 11 13.53 -4.67 1.50
N SER A 12 13.10 -3.50 1.02
CA SER A 12 13.12 -3.19 -0.42
C SER A 12 14.53 -2.78 -0.87
N ASN A 13 14.81 -2.77 -2.19
CA ASN A 13 16.03 -2.17 -2.78
C ASN A 13 16.05 -0.63 -2.68
N ARG A 14 15.52 -0.08 -1.59
CA ARG A 14 15.47 1.34 -1.26
C ARG A 14 16.86 1.93 -1.28
N LYS A 15 17.00 3.09 -1.91
CA LYS A 15 18.16 3.96 -1.73
C LYS A 15 17.91 4.84 -0.49
N PRO A 16 18.72 4.74 0.57
CA PRO A 16 18.54 5.55 1.77
C PRO A 16 18.78 7.04 1.47
N ILE A 17 18.00 7.91 2.12
CA ILE A 17 18.20 9.35 2.10
C ILE A 17 19.05 9.73 3.32
N HIS A 18 20.20 10.35 3.06
CA HIS A 18 21.15 10.77 4.09
C HIS A 18 21.10 12.27 4.32
N LEU A 19 21.25 12.67 5.58
CA LEU A 19 21.39 14.06 6.02
C LEU A 19 22.83 14.34 6.43
N LEU A 20 23.38 15.45 5.93
CA LEU A 20 24.65 16.01 6.40
C LEU A 20 24.37 16.93 7.59
N LYS A 21 24.95 16.61 8.75
CA LYS A 21 24.87 17.42 9.96
C LYS A 21 25.88 18.56 9.90
N SER A 22 25.66 19.60 10.70
CA SER A 22 26.57 20.74 10.82
C SER A 22 27.99 20.36 11.27
N ASN A 23 28.15 19.26 12.00
CA ASN A 23 29.46 18.73 12.42
C ASN A 23 30.14 17.83 11.36
N GLY A 24 29.59 17.76 10.14
CA GLY A 24 30.10 16.90 9.06
C GLY A 24 29.67 15.44 9.15
N GLY A 25 28.97 15.03 10.21
CA GLY A 25 28.44 13.67 10.35
C GLY A 25 27.29 13.39 9.40
N ILE A 26 27.17 12.15 8.95
CA ILE A 26 26.10 11.69 8.06
C ILE A 26 25.16 10.77 8.85
N THR A 27 23.85 10.90 8.65
CA THR A 27 22.84 10.02 9.25
C THR A 27 21.67 9.80 8.31
N GLU A 28 21.01 8.66 8.39
CA GLU A 28 19.78 8.41 7.62
C GLU A 28 18.61 9.26 8.16
N ILE A 29 17.78 9.78 7.27
CA ILE A 29 16.66 10.66 7.62
C ILE A 29 15.60 10.00 8.53
N SER A 30 15.33 8.71 8.34
CA SER A 30 14.35 7.93 9.12
C SER A 30 14.74 7.84 10.60
N ASN A 31 16.04 7.75 10.90
CA ASN A 31 16.58 7.74 12.26
C ASN A 31 16.43 9.09 12.98
N GLN A 32 16.17 10.18 12.25
CA GLN A 32 16.06 11.53 12.81
C GLN A 32 14.60 12.03 12.87
N SER A 33 13.66 11.35 12.22
CA SER A 33 12.26 11.79 12.11
C SER A 33 11.30 10.67 12.42
N LEU A 34 10.58 10.81 13.54
CA LEU A 34 9.50 9.90 13.95
C LEU A 34 8.40 9.80 12.89
N VAL A 35 8.09 10.90 12.20
CA VAL A 35 7.08 10.93 11.13
C VAL A 35 7.55 10.11 9.94
N ILE A 36 8.82 10.23 9.55
CA ILE A 36 9.33 9.46 8.41
C ILE A 36 9.41 7.99 8.80
N ASN A 37 9.96 7.68 9.98
CA ASN A 37 10.04 6.32 10.48
C ASN A 37 8.67 5.61 10.52
N SER A 38 7.61 6.30 10.95
CA SER A 38 6.26 5.73 11.04
C SER A 38 5.61 5.46 9.68
N ILE A 39 6.03 6.16 8.62
CA ILE A 39 5.52 5.98 7.26
C ILE A 39 6.33 4.94 6.49
N THR A 40 7.65 4.88 6.73
CA THR A 40 8.55 3.96 6.04
C THR A 40 8.46 2.53 6.55
N GLY A 41 8.07 2.32 7.81
CA GLY A 41 8.12 1.00 8.46
C GLY A 41 6.96 0.04 8.16
N ILE A 42 5.90 0.49 7.47
CA ILE A 42 4.68 -0.31 7.32
C ILE A 42 4.70 -1.04 5.97
N ASN A 43 5.00 -2.35 6.00
CA ASN A 43 4.72 -3.22 4.86
C ASN A 43 3.21 -3.40 4.72
N ARG A 44 2.63 -2.69 3.75
CA ARG A 44 1.28 -2.94 3.26
C ARG A 44 1.37 -3.70 1.95
N GLU A 45 1.11 -5.00 2.01
CA GLU A 45 0.83 -5.78 0.81
C GLU A 45 -0.65 -5.59 0.47
N ASP A 46 -0.87 -4.82 -0.59
CA ASP A 46 -2.20 -4.60 -1.16
C ASP A 46 -2.44 -5.63 -2.28
N HIS A 47 -3.47 -6.47 -2.11
CA HIS A 47 -3.90 -7.45 -3.09
C HIS A 47 -5.23 -6.99 -3.68
N LYS A 48 -5.28 -6.82 -5.01
CA LYS A 48 -6.46 -6.31 -5.71
C LYS A 48 -7.11 -7.39 -6.55
N LEU A 49 -8.42 -7.54 -6.42
CA LEU A 49 -9.24 -8.37 -7.31
C LEU A 49 -9.94 -7.46 -8.33
N TYR A 50 -9.60 -7.63 -9.61
CA TYR A 50 -10.24 -6.89 -10.71
C TYR A 50 -11.33 -7.74 -11.34
N TYR A 51 -12.53 -7.18 -11.50
CA TYR A 51 -13.66 -7.82 -12.14
C TYR A 51 -14.53 -6.80 -12.89
N PRO A 52 -15.23 -7.19 -13.97
CA PRO A 52 -16.19 -6.33 -14.64
C PRO A 52 -17.44 -6.13 -13.77
N LYS A 53 -17.76 -4.89 -13.41
CA LYS A 53 -18.91 -4.56 -12.57
C LYS A 53 -20.23 -5.01 -13.21
N GLU A 54 -20.31 -4.94 -14.53
CA GLU A 54 -21.49 -5.30 -15.32
C GLU A 54 -21.84 -6.78 -15.19
N MET A 55 -20.86 -7.66 -14.97
CA MET A 55 -21.11 -9.09 -14.78
C MET A 55 -21.97 -9.34 -13.54
N ILE A 56 -21.68 -8.63 -12.43
CA ILE A 56 -22.44 -8.73 -11.18
C ILE A 56 -23.82 -8.11 -11.35
N LEU A 57 -23.90 -6.95 -12.02
CA LEU A 57 -25.16 -6.24 -12.21
C LEU A 57 -26.17 -7.04 -13.04
N LYS A 58 -25.70 -7.84 -13.99
CA LYS A 58 -26.52 -8.69 -14.87
C LYS A 58 -26.97 -10.02 -14.23
N ILE A 59 -26.52 -10.35 -13.03
CA ILE A 59 -26.98 -11.56 -12.31
C ILE A 59 -28.49 -11.43 -12.06
N LYS A 60 -29.26 -12.42 -12.55
CA LYS A 60 -30.72 -12.46 -12.40
C LYS A 60 -31.15 -12.90 -11.01
N ASP A 61 -30.36 -13.77 -10.38
CA ASP A 61 -30.60 -14.22 -9.02
C ASP A 61 -30.20 -13.12 -8.02
N TYR A 62 -31.20 -12.50 -7.41
CA TYR A 62 -31.01 -11.40 -6.45
C TYR A 62 -30.31 -11.83 -5.17
N GLN A 63 -30.48 -13.09 -4.74
CA GLN A 63 -29.81 -13.60 -3.53
C GLN A 63 -28.31 -13.71 -3.80
N ILE A 64 -27.94 -14.39 -4.89
CA ILE A 64 -26.53 -14.54 -5.29
C ILE A 64 -25.88 -13.17 -5.53
N LYS A 65 -26.57 -12.28 -6.25
CA LYS A 65 -26.09 -10.92 -6.51
C LYS A 65 -25.83 -10.15 -5.21
N GLY A 66 -26.74 -10.22 -4.25
CA GLY A 66 -26.60 -9.59 -2.93
C GLY A 66 -25.41 -10.13 -2.15
N SER A 67 -25.26 -11.46 -2.09
CA SER A 67 -24.14 -12.11 -1.40
C SER A 67 -22.78 -11.68 -1.97
N ILE A 68 -22.64 -11.63 -3.30
CA ILE A 68 -21.40 -11.20 -3.95
C ILE A 68 -21.09 -9.73 -3.63
N ILE A 69 -22.09 -8.84 -3.70
CA ILE A 69 -21.88 -7.41 -3.41
C ILE A 69 -21.47 -7.21 -1.96
N ASN A 70 -22.10 -7.92 -1.01
CA ASN A 70 -21.77 -7.83 0.40
C ASN A 70 -20.32 -8.27 0.66
N LEU A 71 -19.91 -9.41 0.09
CA LEU A 71 -18.53 -9.91 0.20
C LEU A 71 -17.53 -8.89 -0.34
N LEU A 72 -17.82 -8.27 -1.48
CA LEU A 72 -16.94 -7.27 -2.09
C LEU A 72 -16.86 -5.97 -1.26
N ASN A 73 -17.90 -5.64 -0.50
CA ASN A 73 -17.88 -4.50 0.42
C ASN A 73 -17.12 -4.79 1.70
N GLU A 74 -17.14 -6.03 2.20
CA GLU A 74 -16.35 -6.45 3.37
C GLU A 74 -14.83 -6.53 3.08
N LEU A 75 -14.45 -6.69 1.81
CA LEU A 75 -13.06 -6.71 1.36
C LEU A 75 -12.46 -5.30 1.16
N ASN A 76 -13.27 -4.25 1.18
CA ASN A 76 -12.82 -2.84 1.06
C ASN A 76 -12.71 -2.16 2.43
#